data_AF-A0A354BF73-F1
#
_entry.id   AF-A0A354BF73-F1
#
_cell.length_a   1.000
_cell.length_b   1.000
_cell.length_c   1.000
_cell.angle_alpha   90.00
_cell.angle_beta   90.00
_cell.angle_gamma   90.00
#
_symmetry.space_group_name_H-M   'P 1'
#
loop_
_entity.id
_entity.type
_entity.pdbx_description
1 polymer ?
#
loop_
_entity_poly.entity_id
_entity_poly.type
_entity_poly.pdbx_seq_one_letter_code
_entity_poly.pdbx_strand_id
1 'polypeptide(L)'
;FEPRYLKERSLRVTIFLNVFDVHINRLPCDGMVENVQYQPGLFMVASKPEATFMNEQNALMIKTPEGIKVLCVQVAGLIARRIVCWIAPL
;
A
#
# COMPACT_ATOMS: atom_id res chain seq x y z
N PHE A 1 8.66 -13.20 -2.33
CA PHE A 1 8.24 -12.89 -3.71
C PHE A 1 6.96 -12.10 -3.61
N GLU A 2 6.88 -10.95 -4.28
CA GLU A 2 5.65 -10.15 -4.34
C GLU A 2 4.94 -10.46 -5.65
N PRO A 3 3.79 -11.15 -5.64
CA PRO A 3 3.19 -11.69 -6.85
C PRO A 3 2.23 -10.73 -7.58
N ARG A 4 1.79 -9.64 -6.96
CA ARG A 4 0.67 -8.84 -7.49
C ARG A 4 1.12 -7.72 -8.40
N TYR A 5 2.15 -6.98 -8.00
CA TYR A 5 2.59 -5.76 -8.65
C TYR A 5 4.01 -5.88 -9.18
N LEU A 6 4.97 -6.24 -8.32
CA LEU A 6 6.39 -6.29 -8.70
C LEU A 6 6.78 -7.58 -9.43
N LYS A 7 6.13 -8.71 -9.10
CA LYS A 7 6.40 -10.05 -9.67
C LYS A 7 7.87 -10.46 -9.55
N GLU A 8 8.50 -10.11 -8.42
CA GLU A 8 9.91 -10.38 -8.14
C GLU A 8 10.18 -10.71 -6.66
N ARG A 9 11.41 -11.12 -6.35
CA ARG A 9 11.84 -11.32 -4.95
C ARG A 9 12.19 -9.95 -4.36
N SER A 10 11.49 -9.59 -3.29
CA SER A 10 11.66 -8.32 -2.59
C SER A 10 11.80 -8.52 -1.08
N LEU A 11 12.39 -7.53 -0.41
CA LEU A 11 12.30 -7.38 1.04
C LEU A 11 10.93 -6.79 1.38
N ARG A 12 10.18 -7.44 2.28
CA ARG A 12 8.87 -6.97 2.71
C ARG A 12 8.92 -6.46 4.15
N VAL A 13 8.48 -5.23 4.33
CA VAL A 13 8.22 -4.64 5.64
C VAL A 13 6.70 -4.46 5.77
N THR A 14 6.14 -4.87 6.90
CA THR A 14 4.71 -4.74 7.19
C THR A 14 4.53 -3.91 8.46
N ILE A 15 3.66 -2.91 8.40
CA ILE A 15 3.33 -2.03 9.53
C ILE A 15 1.84 -2.20 9.82
N PHE A 16 1.49 -2.37 11.10
CA PHE A 16 0.11 -2.38 11.57
C PHE A 16 -0.14 -1.10 12.38
N LEU A 17 -1.13 -0.31 11.95
CA LEU A 17 -1.58 0.90 12.66
C LEU A 17 -2.83 0.56 13.48
N ASN A 18 -2.76 0.79 14.79
CA ASN A 18 -3.91 0.77 15.68
C ASN A 18 -4.77 2.03 15.45
N VAL A 19 -6.02 2.01 15.91
CA VAL A 19 -6.99 3.11 15.79
C VAL A 19 -6.51 4.43 16.40
N PHE A 20 -5.56 4.38 17.34
CA PHE A 20 -4.99 5.56 18.00
C PHE A 20 -3.75 6.13 17.30
N ASP A 21 -3.23 5.43 16.28
CA ASP A 21 -2.06 5.90 15.55
C ASP A 21 -2.41 6.99 14.53
N VAL A 22 -1.38 7.67 14.02
CA VAL A 22 -1.55 8.61 12.91
C VAL A 22 -1.80 7.85 11.62
N HIS A 23 -2.96 8.07 11.00
CA HIS A 23 -3.37 7.38 9.78
C HIS A 23 -2.96 8.10 8.48
N ILE A 24 -2.12 9.13 8.57
CA ILE A 24 -1.50 9.78 7.41
C ILE A 24 -0.20 9.04 7.07
N ASN A 25 -0.12 8.48 5.87
CA ASN A 25 1.08 7.83 5.36
C ASN A 25 1.76 8.75 4.34
N ARG A 26 3.06 8.97 4.51
CA ARG A 26 3.89 9.69 3.54
C ARG A 26 4.58 8.70 2.61
N LEU A 27 5.15 9.22 1.52
CA LEU A 27 6.01 8.40 0.65
C LEU A 27 7.18 7.83 1.47
N PRO A 28 7.51 6.54 1.31
CA PRO A 28 8.55 5.89 2.10
C PRO A 28 9.97 6.22 1.64
N CYS A 29 10.11 6.76 0.43
CA CYS A 29 11.38 7.14 -0.18
C CYS A 29 11.17 8.17 -1.28
N ASP A 30 12.26 8.80 -1.72
CA ASP A 30 12.26 9.63 -2.93
C ASP A 30 12.07 8.77 -4.19
N GLY A 31 11.40 9.34 -5.19
CA GLY A 31 11.18 8.67 -6.47
C GLY A 31 9.97 9.19 -7.24
N MET A 32 9.81 8.66 -8.45
CA MET A 32 8.65 8.92 -9.30
C MET A 32 7.60 7.82 -9.10
N VAL A 33 6.34 8.21 -8.91
CA VAL A 33 5.23 7.26 -8.88
C VAL A 33 4.86 6.89 -10.31
N GLU A 34 5.27 5.69 -10.75
CA GLU A 34 5.02 5.17 -12.10
C GLU A 34 3.59 4.63 -12.25
N ASN A 35 2.95 4.22 -11.15
CA ASN A 35 1.58 3.70 -11.18
C ASN A 35 0.88 3.81 -9.82
N VAL A 36 -0.43 4.00 -9.85
CA VAL A 36 -1.33 3.95 -8.69
C VAL A 36 -2.48 2.99 -9.01
N GLN A 37 -2.63 1.94 -8.21
CA GLN A 37 -3.69 0.95 -8.38
C GLN A 37 -4.56 0.89 -7.14
N TYR A 38 -5.78 1.41 -7.29
CA TYR A 38 -6.83 1.31 -6.29
C TYR A 38 -7.65 0.04 -6.50
N GLN A 39 -7.90 -0.69 -5.42
CA GLN A 39 -8.75 -1.86 -5.41
C GLN A 39 -9.83 -1.67 -4.32
N PRO A 40 -11.13 -1.62 -4.67
CA PRO A 40 -12.18 -1.66 -3.67
C PRO A 40 -12.20 -3.04 -3.00
N GLY A 41 -12.68 -3.11 -1.76
CA GLY A 41 -12.72 -4.38 -1.06
C GLY A 41 -13.63 -4.36 0.16
N LEU A 42 -13.47 -5.40 0.98
CA LEU A 42 -14.20 -5.59 2.22
C LEU A 42 -13.61 -4.77 3.36
N PHE A 43 -14.26 -4.81 4.51
CA PHE A 43 -13.82 -4.13 5.74
C PHE A 43 -13.58 -5.15 6.85
N MET A 44 -12.78 -6.18 6.57
CA MET A 44 -12.38 -7.16 7.57
C MET A 44 -11.41 -6.53 8.58
N VAL A 45 -11.24 -7.15 9.74
CA VAL A 45 -10.22 -6.75 10.71
C VAL A 45 -8.84 -6.90 10.07
N ALA A 46 -8.06 -5.82 10.01
CA ALA A 46 -6.82 -5.75 9.24
C ALA A 46 -5.71 -6.69 9.73
N SER A 47 -5.81 -7.19 10.97
CA SER A 47 -4.88 -8.20 11.50
C SER A 47 -5.11 -9.61 10.95
N LYS A 48 -6.23 -9.87 10.26
CA LYS A 48 -6.48 -11.16 9.61
C LYS A 48 -5.63 -11.31 8.33
N PRO A 49 -4.99 -12.45 8.09
CA PRO A 49 -4.16 -12.67 6.90
C PRO A 49 -4.88 -12.36 5.58
N GLU A 50 -6.17 -12.71 5.49
CA GLU A 50 -6.99 -12.54 4.30
C GLU A 50 -7.31 -11.06 4.01
N ALA A 51 -7.26 -10.19 5.03
CA ALA A 51 -7.54 -8.77 4.88
C ALA A 51 -6.55 -8.08 3.94
N THR A 52 -5.30 -8.58 3.88
CA THR A 52 -4.27 -8.09 2.97
C THR A 52 -4.64 -8.23 1.48
N PHE A 53 -5.61 -9.08 1.13
CA PHE A 53 -6.01 -9.33 -0.26
C PHE A 53 -7.45 -8.92 -0.56
N MET A 54 -8.32 -9.00 0.45
CA MET A 54 -9.76 -8.82 0.26
C MET A 54 -10.25 -7.44 0.69
N ASN A 55 -9.53 -6.74 1.57
CA ASN A 55 -9.94 -5.38 1.95
C ASN A 55 -9.60 -4.36 0.85
N GLU A 56 -10.20 -3.17 0.96
CA GLU A 56 -9.84 -2.02 0.14
C GLU A 56 -8.34 -1.70 0.26
N GLN A 57 -7.69 -1.42 -0.88
CA GLN A 57 -6.26 -1.18 -0.97
C GLN A 57 -5.92 -0.10 -1.98
N ASN A 58 -4.78 0.53 -1.75
CA ASN A 58 -4.16 1.41 -2.73
C ASN A 58 -2.66 1.07 -2.81
N ALA A 59 -2.22 0.67 -3.99
CA ALA A 59 -0.83 0.34 -4.27
C ALA A 59 -0.17 1.46 -5.07
N LEU A 60 0.97 1.93 -4.59
CA LEU A 60 1.85 2.90 -5.25
C LEU A 60 3.10 2.18 -5.71
N MET A 61 3.39 2.23 -7.00
CA MET A 61 4.64 1.75 -7.57
C MET A 61 5.57 2.94 -7.80
N ILE A 62 6.68 2.94 -7.08
CA ILE A 62 7.64 4.03 -7.02
C ILE A 62 8.94 3.55 -7.64
N LYS A 63 9.53 4.38 -8.51
CA LYS A 63 10.88 4.18 -9.03
C LYS A 63 11.82 5.22 -8.41
N THR A 64 12.83 4.75 -7.69
CA THR A 64 13.83 5.64 -7.09
C THR A 64 14.73 6.25 -8.18
N PRO A 65 15.47 7.34 -7.89
CA PRO A 65 16.45 7.91 -8.81
C PRO A 65 17.50 6.90 -9.29
N GLU A 66 17.85 5.92 -8.45
CA GLU A 66 18.81 4.84 -8.74
C GLU A 66 18.17 3.71 -9.58
N GLY A 67 16.88 3.81 -9.91
CA GLY A 67 16.15 2.83 -10.71
C GLY A 67 15.58 1.65 -9.93
N ILE A 68 15.62 1.69 -8.60
CA ILE A 68 15.07 0.62 -7.75
C ILE A 68 13.54 0.74 -7.72
N LYS A 69 12.83 -0.39 -7.80
CA LYS A 69 11.38 -0.44 -7.64
C LYS A 69 11.00 -0.59 -6.18
N VAL A 70 10.13 0.28 -5.70
CA VAL A 70 9.56 0.26 -4.36
C VAL A 70 8.04 0.18 -4.47
N LEU A 71 7.44 -0.76 -3.76
CA LEU A 71 6.00 -0.92 -3.67
C LEU A 71 5.53 -0.48 -2.28
N CYS A 72 4.62 0.49 -2.25
CA CYS A 72 3.93 0.89 -1.02
C CYS A 72 2.45 0.53 -1.16
N VAL A 73 1.92 -0.32 -0.27
CA VAL A 73 0.50 -0.71 -0.28
C VAL A 73 -0.14 -0.30 1.03
N GLN A 74 -1.19 0.50 0.93
CA GLN A 74 -2.09 0.81 2.03
C GLN A 74 -3.26 -0.17 1.99
N VAL A 75 -3.65 -0.71 3.14
CA VAL A 75 -4.80 -1.61 3.28
C VAL A 75 -5.72 -1.05 4.37
N ALA A 76 -6.95 -0.73 3.99
CA ALA A 76 -7.98 -0.28 4.92
C ALA A 76 -8.54 -1.46 5.73
N GLY A 77 -9.07 -1.17 6.91
CA GLY A 77 -9.60 -2.16 7.85
C GLY A 77 -11.06 -1.93 8.20
N LEU A 78 -11.54 -2.69 9.20
CA LEU A 78 -12.92 -2.59 9.70
C LEU A 78 -13.31 -1.18 10.17
N ILE A 79 -12.37 -0.42 10.74
CA ILE A 79 -12.63 0.93 11.27
C ILE A 79 -12.19 2.00 10.26
N ALA A 80 -10.92 2.01 9.85
CA ALA A 80 -10.42 2.87 8.78
C ALA A 80 -10.83 2.30 7.42
N ARG A 81 -11.99 2.70 6.90
CA ARG A 81 -12.67 2.10 5.73
C ARG A 81 -12.47 2.85 4.41
N ARG A 82 -11.50 3.75 4.32
CA ARG A 82 -11.26 4.51 3.10
C ARG A 82 -9.81 4.89 2.99
N ILE A 83 -9.24 4.68 1.81
CA ILE A 83 -7.94 5.21 1.44
C ILE A 83 -8.14 6.43 0.55
N VAL A 84 -7.55 7.56 0.95
CA VAL A 84 -7.51 8.77 0.13
C VAL A 84 -6.08 8.96 -0.35
N CYS A 85 -5.87 8.83 -1.66
CA CYS A 85 -4.58 9.07 -2.29
C CYS A 85 -4.61 10.42 -3.01
N TRP A 86 -3.63 11.28 -2.71
CA TRP A 86 -3.49 12.60 -3.34
C TRP A 86 -2.50 12.61 -4.50
N ILE A 87 -1.87 11.47 -4.78
CA ILE A 87 -0.84 11.34 -5.80
C ILE A 87 -1.48 10.90 -7.10
N ALA A 88 -1.15 11.60 -8.18
CA ALA A 88 -1.38 11.13 -9.54
C ALA A 88 -0.05 10.63 -10.12
N PRO A 89 -0.04 9.53 -10.90
CA PRO A 89 1.13 9.16 -11.70
C PRO A 89 1.54 10.32 -12.61
N LEU A 90 2.85 10.44 -12.85
CA LEU A 90 3.42 11.34 -13.85
C LEU A 90 3.59 10.62 -15.20
#